data_AF-A0A3M1S9B4-F1
#
_entry.id   AF-A0A3M1S9B4-F1
#
_cell.length_a   1.000
_cell.length_b   1.000
_cell.length_c   1.000
_cell.angle_alpha   90.00
_cell.angle_beta   90.00
_cell.angle_gamma   90.00
#
_symmetry.space_group_name_H-M   'P 1'
#
loop_
_entity.id
_entity.type
_entity.pdbx_description
1 polymer ?
#
loop_
_entity_poly.entity_id
_entity_poly.type
_entity_poly.pdbx_seq_one_letter_code
_entity_poly.pdbx_strand_id
1 'polypeptide(L)'
;MTSKRGAIVDEHVTRLAARRVRKLARQIAKQYDGLEVAGDPEYIHRARVASRRLRAALDVFSSVFGKKVSGRYRDEIGKFARALGKPRDLDVQLLAVRDLLAAVDDPELVPGVAYLFARFQRERAELQPKVVRALERFMKAETVDRLAQFAEKLEKKARKKVEKSGTNGNGQRLSKEVRSLAKKKILRRLGHLLDLAGCLEDPADVTGHHQMRIAAKKLRYTLEIFGSAYGGLLDDTTAAVKQLQTYLGDIHDCDVWEETLETLASRIGASGGTDMPDCVNPQSLMPGIRWMQAYYARRREELYQDLCRFWQSEETQETLQNLPSLLDCDPPPTKKKDLDKSPAEKPSADARSTAADDRADESGEAEPAKPASSNGNGHLAGPHVEQAKVADSSSVGP
;
A
#
# COMPACT_ATOMS: atom_id res chain seq x y z
N MET A 1 -29.36 -12.11 30.25
CA MET A 1 -29.28 -11.88 28.79
C MET A 1 -29.54 -10.39 28.52
N THR A 2 -28.59 -9.65 27.94
CA THR A 2 -28.78 -8.21 27.62
C THR A 2 -28.46 -7.95 26.15
N SER A 3 -29.49 -7.62 25.37
CA SER A 3 -29.33 -7.35 23.95
C SER A 3 -28.61 -6.03 23.74
N LYS A 4 -27.34 -6.08 23.28
CA LYS A 4 -26.63 -4.90 22.78
C LYS A 4 -27.35 -4.42 21.51
N ARG A 5 -28.25 -3.44 21.68
CA ARG A 5 -28.79 -2.63 20.57
C ARG A 5 -27.60 -2.11 19.78
N GLY A 6 -27.38 -2.68 18.59
CA GLY A 6 -26.42 -2.12 17.64
C GLY A 6 -26.82 -0.67 17.35
N ALA A 7 -25.83 0.21 17.14
CA ALA A 7 -26.10 1.57 16.72
C ALA A 7 -27.05 1.54 15.51
N ILE A 8 -28.09 2.38 15.53
CA ILE A 8 -29.06 2.44 14.43
C ILE A 8 -28.35 3.12 13.25
N VAL A 9 -27.74 2.31 12.38
CA VAL A 9 -27.09 2.80 11.18
C VAL A 9 -28.15 2.98 10.10
N ASP A 10 -28.22 4.19 9.57
CA ASP A 10 -29.15 4.60 8.54
C ASP A 10 -29.18 3.65 7.34
N GLU A 11 -30.38 3.48 6.78
CA GLU A 11 -30.66 2.65 5.63
C GLU A 11 -29.96 3.14 4.34
N HIS A 12 -29.73 4.45 4.18
CA HIS A 12 -29.01 4.98 3.00
C HIS A 12 -27.50 4.69 3.11
N VAL A 13 -26.88 4.92 4.27
CA VAL A 13 -25.51 4.48 4.61
C VAL A 13 -25.36 2.97 4.39
N THR A 14 -26.33 2.17 4.88
CA THR A 14 -26.33 0.71 4.71
C THR A 14 -26.37 0.29 3.24
N ARG A 15 -27.19 0.97 2.41
CA ARG A 15 -27.27 0.70 0.96
C ARG A 15 -26.00 1.08 0.22
N LEU A 16 -25.38 2.23 0.52
CA LEU A 16 -24.11 2.64 -0.08
C LEU A 16 -22.99 1.63 0.24
N ALA A 17 -22.84 1.31 1.52
CA ALA A 17 -21.85 0.37 2.01
C ALA A 17 -21.97 -1.03 1.36
N ALA A 18 -23.20 -1.57 1.34
CA ALA A 18 -23.49 -2.87 0.73
C ALA A 18 -23.16 -2.90 -0.77
N ARG A 19 -23.51 -1.84 -1.51
CA ARG A 19 -23.21 -1.72 -2.95
C ARG A 19 -21.71 -1.67 -3.22
N ARG A 20 -20.97 -0.80 -2.53
CA ARG A 20 -19.53 -0.62 -2.73
C ARG A 20 -18.76 -1.90 -2.39
N VAL A 21 -19.08 -2.55 -1.26
CA VAL A 21 -18.50 -3.85 -0.87
C VAL A 21 -18.82 -4.96 -1.88
N ARG A 22 -20.08 -5.09 -2.33
CA ARG A 22 -20.47 -6.11 -3.32
C ARG A 22 -19.81 -5.89 -4.69
N LYS A 23 -19.59 -4.64 -5.12
CA LYS A 23 -18.87 -4.31 -6.35
C LYS A 23 -17.38 -4.68 -6.25
N LEU A 24 -16.72 -4.28 -5.16
CA LEU A 24 -15.30 -4.55 -4.92
C LEU A 24 -15.00 -6.06 -4.75
N ALA A 25 -15.84 -6.80 -4.03
CA ALA A 25 -15.72 -8.25 -3.89
C ALA A 25 -15.77 -8.97 -5.25
N ARG A 26 -16.68 -8.55 -6.14
CA ARG A 26 -16.78 -9.07 -7.52
C ARG A 26 -15.60 -8.66 -8.41
N GLN A 27 -14.94 -7.54 -8.15
CA GLN A 27 -13.73 -7.15 -8.89
C GLN A 27 -12.53 -8.04 -8.56
N ILE A 28 -12.42 -8.54 -7.32
CA ILE A 28 -11.40 -9.53 -6.92
C ILE A 28 -11.68 -10.87 -7.61
N ALA A 29 -12.90 -11.40 -7.51
CA ALA A 29 -13.29 -12.66 -8.15
C ALA A 29 -13.05 -12.68 -9.66
N LYS A 30 -13.23 -11.53 -10.34
CA LYS A 30 -12.91 -11.37 -11.78
C LYS A 30 -11.43 -11.53 -12.16
N GLN A 31 -10.51 -11.68 -11.21
CA GLN A 31 -9.08 -11.88 -11.51
C GLN A 31 -8.63 -13.34 -11.38
N TYR A 32 -9.45 -14.25 -10.86
CA TYR A 32 -9.02 -15.60 -10.45
C TYR A 32 -8.37 -16.38 -11.60
N ASP A 33 -9.06 -16.53 -12.73
CA ASP A 33 -8.60 -17.27 -13.91
C ASP A 33 -7.22 -16.78 -14.40
N GLY A 34 -6.98 -15.46 -14.34
CA GLY A 34 -5.73 -14.83 -14.74
C GLY A 34 -4.65 -14.76 -13.65
N LEU A 35 -4.96 -15.18 -12.42
CA LEU A 35 -3.96 -15.38 -11.34
C LEU A 35 -3.42 -16.82 -11.33
N GLU A 36 -4.18 -17.78 -11.86
CA GLU A 36 -3.72 -19.17 -12.09
C GLU A 36 -2.65 -19.18 -13.19
N VAL A 37 -2.93 -18.51 -14.31
CA VAL A 37 -2.00 -18.38 -15.44
C VAL A 37 -0.89 -17.38 -15.12
N ALA A 38 0.37 -17.80 -15.25
CA ALA A 38 1.56 -16.99 -14.95
C ALA A 38 1.87 -15.90 -16.01
N GLY A 39 0.89 -15.44 -16.78
CA GLY A 39 1.09 -14.70 -18.03
C GLY A 39 1.05 -13.17 -17.93
N ASP A 40 0.05 -12.61 -17.26
CA ASP A 40 -0.17 -11.15 -17.18
C ASP A 40 -0.06 -10.65 -15.72
N PRO A 41 1.04 -9.94 -15.36
CA PRO A 41 1.22 -9.29 -14.06
C PRO A 41 0.09 -8.36 -13.63
N GLU A 42 -0.71 -7.85 -14.56
CA GLU A 42 -1.80 -6.94 -14.26
C GLU A 42 -2.97 -7.65 -13.57
N TYR A 43 -3.13 -8.98 -13.66
CA TYR A 43 -4.09 -9.70 -12.80
C TYR A 43 -3.71 -9.60 -11.31
N ILE A 44 -2.41 -9.70 -11.00
CA ILE A 44 -1.89 -9.52 -9.63
C ILE A 44 -2.10 -8.07 -9.16
N HIS A 45 -1.85 -7.09 -10.04
CA HIS A 45 -2.11 -5.68 -9.74
C HIS A 45 -3.60 -5.42 -9.47
N ARG A 46 -4.49 -5.78 -10.41
CA ARG A 46 -5.95 -5.62 -10.31
C ARG A 46 -6.49 -6.30 -9.04
N ALA A 47 -5.99 -7.49 -8.69
CA ALA A 47 -6.35 -8.20 -7.47
C ALA A 47 -5.88 -7.49 -6.19
N ARG A 48 -4.64 -6.98 -6.14
CA ARG A 48 -4.12 -6.17 -5.00
C ARG A 48 -4.84 -4.83 -4.87
N VAL A 49 -5.15 -4.14 -5.98
CA VAL A 49 -5.93 -2.90 -5.99
C VAL A 49 -7.34 -3.12 -5.45
N ALA A 50 -8.07 -4.11 -5.98
CA ALA A 50 -9.42 -4.42 -5.52
C ALA A 50 -9.44 -4.88 -4.05
N SER A 51 -8.46 -5.67 -3.61
CA SER A 51 -8.30 -6.08 -2.21
C SER A 51 -8.02 -4.89 -1.27
N ARG A 52 -7.12 -3.96 -1.64
CA ARG A 52 -6.85 -2.73 -0.86
C ARG A 52 -8.09 -1.85 -0.77
N ARG A 53 -8.76 -1.57 -1.90
CA ARG A 53 -10.02 -0.80 -1.96
C ARG A 53 -11.13 -1.46 -1.11
N LEU A 54 -11.23 -2.80 -1.10
CA LEU A 54 -12.19 -3.55 -0.26
C LEU A 54 -11.86 -3.49 1.23
N ARG A 55 -10.58 -3.64 1.62
CA ARG A 55 -10.14 -3.48 3.03
C ARG A 55 -10.45 -2.07 3.56
N ALA A 56 -10.25 -1.04 2.73
CA ALA A 56 -10.61 0.34 3.05
C ALA A 56 -12.13 0.53 3.21
N ALA A 57 -12.95 -0.02 2.30
CA ALA A 57 -14.40 0.04 2.42
C ALA A 57 -14.93 -0.62 3.71
N LEU A 58 -14.33 -1.73 4.13
CA LEU A 58 -14.67 -2.39 5.40
C LEU A 58 -14.24 -1.59 6.64
N ASP A 59 -13.18 -0.77 6.58
CA ASP A 59 -12.84 0.18 7.65
C ASP A 59 -13.84 1.34 7.74
N VAL A 60 -14.14 1.95 6.58
CA VAL A 60 -15.07 3.09 6.46
C VAL A 60 -16.45 2.70 6.98
N PHE A 61 -16.98 1.56 6.52
CA PHE A 61 -18.32 1.07 6.86
C PHE A 61 -18.35 0.04 8.00
N SER A 62 -17.33 0.03 8.87
CA SER A 62 -17.24 -0.89 10.02
C SER A 62 -18.38 -0.79 11.04
N SER A 63 -19.16 0.31 11.00
CA SER A 63 -20.44 0.45 11.72
C SER A 63 -21.58 -0.36 11.09
N VAL A 64 -21.66 -0.43 9.76
CA VAL A 64 -22.72 -1.13 9.01
C VAL A 64 -22.59 -2.65 9.13
N PHE A 65 -21.39 -3.17 8.85
CA PHE A 65 -21.13 -4.61 8.90
C PHE A 65 -20.81 -5.09 10.33
N GLY A 66 -20.51 -4.17 11.24
CA GLY A 66 -20.10 -4.43 12.62
C GLY A 66 -18.59 -4.69 12.74
N LYS A 67 -17.94 -4.10 13.77
CA LYS A 67 -16.47 -4.10 13.93
C LYS A 67 -15.84 -5.51 13.82
N LYS A 68 -16.39 -6.51 14.51
CA LYS A 68 -15.86 -7.89 14.52
C LYS A 68 -15.90 -8.56 13.13
N VAL A 69 -17.00 -8.41 12.41
CA VAL A 69 -17.18 -8.98 11.06
C VAL A 69 -16.27 -8.25 10.06
N SER A 70 -16.20 -6.92 10.18
CA SER A 70 -15.36 -6.07 9.35
C SER A 70 -13.87 -6.38 9.52
N GLY A 71 -13.41 -6.56 10.77
CA GLY A 71 -12.07 -7.04 11.10
C GLY A 71 -11.77 -8.36 10.40
N ARG A 72 -12.53 -9.42 10.73
CA ARG A 72 -12.37 -10.75 10.14
C ARG A 72 -12.23 -10.73 8.61
N TYR A 73 -13.12 -10.03 7.90
CA TYR A 73 -13.02 -9.96 6.44
C TYR A 73 -11.80 -9.19 5.95
N ARG A 74 -11.41 -8.08 6.61
CA ARG A 74 -10.14 -7.39 6.29
C ARG A 74 -8.91 -8.28 6.51
N ASP A 75 -8.96 -9.17 7.50
CA ASP A 75 -7.86 -10.06 7.86
C ASP A 75 -7.76 -11.24 6.86
N GLU A 76 -8.89 -11.84 6.48
CA GLU A 76 -8.96 -12.87 5.43
C GLU A 76 -8.50 -12.32 4.06
N ILE A 77 -8.99 -11.13 3.67
CA ILE A 77 -8.58 -10.44 2.43
C ILE A 77 -7.12 -9.97 2.52
N GLY A 78 -6.66 -9.53 3.69
CA GLY A 78 -5.28 -9.11 3.93
C GLY A 78 -4.27 -10.25 3.76
N LYS A 79 -4.61 -11.47 4.23
CA LYS A 79 -3.80 -12.68 4.02
C LYS A 79 -3.64 -13.01 2.54
N PHE A 80 -4.69 -12.88 1.74
CA PHE A 80 -4.63 -13.05 0.29
C PHE A 80 -3.79 -11.94 -0.38
N ALA A 81 -4.07 -10.67 -0.07
CA ALA A 81 -3.36 -9.52 -0.65
C ALA A 81 -1.85 -9.55 -0.39
N ARG A 82 -1.41 -9.94 0.83
CA ARG A 82 0.02 -10.08 1.17
C ARG A 82 0.71 -11.22 0.43
N ALA A 83 0.03 -12.34 0.18
CA ALA A 83 0.59 -13.44 -0.61
C ALA A 83 0.82 -13.05 -2.09
N LEU A 84 0.10 -12.03 -2.57
CA LEU A 84 0.31 -11.42 -3.89
C LEU A 84 1.36 -10.30 -3.89
N GLY A 85 1.87 -9.88 -2.72
CA GLY A 85 2.82 -8.77 -2.54
C GLY A 85 4.11 -8.96 -3.32
N LYS A 86 5.09 -9.66 -2.74
CA LYS A 86 6.42 -9.86 -3.37
C LYS A 86 6.38 -10.33 -4.85
N PRO A 87 5.40 -11.13 -5.32
CA PRO A 87 5.17 -11.34 -6.75
C PRO A 87 4.93 -10.05 -7.56
N ARG A 88 3.96 -9.21 -7.18
CA ARG A 88 3.76 -7.89 -7.81
C ARG A 88 5.00 -7.01 -7.66
N ASP A 89 5.66 -7.09 -6.52
CA ASP A 89 6.78 -6.21 -6.23
C ASP A 89 7.96 -6.53 -7.18
N LEU A 90 8.19 -7.81 -7.46
CA LEU A 90 9.10 -8.26 -8.52
C LEU A 90 8.59 -7.95 -9.94
N ASP A 91 7.29 -8.03 -10.22
CA ASP A 91 6.73 -7.63 -11.52
C ASP A 91 7.03 -6.15 -11.83
N VAL A 92 6.92 -5.28 -10.81
CA VAL A 92 7.28 -3.84 -10.89
C VAL A 92 8.78 -3.68 -11.11
N GLN A 93 9.60 -4.37 -10.31
CA GLN A 93 11.07 -4.31 -10.39
C GLN A 93 11.58 -4.79 -11.76
N LEU A 94 10.98 -5.83 -12.34
CA LEU A 94 11.31 -6.34 -13.68
C LEU A 94 11.00 -5.34 -14.79
N LEU A 95 9.88 -4.63 -14.71
CA LEU A 95 9.55 -3.57 -15.67
C LEU A 95 10.55 -2.41 -15.58
N ALA A 96 10.89 -1.96 -14.37
CA ALA A 96 11.87 -0.90 -14.17
C ALA A 96 13.27 -1.28 -14.69
N VAL A 97 13.78 -2.48 -14.37
CA VAL A 97 15.12 -2.90 -14.84
C VAL A 97 15.14 -3.18 -16.35
N ARG A 98 14.04 -3.67 -16.93
CA ARG A 98 13.90 -3.75 -18.41
C ARG A 98 13.97 -2.37 -19.05
N ASP A 99 13.29 -1.39 -18.47
CA ASP A 99 13.27 -0.02 -18.99
C ASP A 99 14.65 0.66 -18.82
N LEU A 100 15.42 0.30 -17.78
CA LEU A 100 16.84 0.68 -17.65
C LEU A 100 17.72 -0.01 -18.69
N LEU A 101 17.57 -1.32 -18.94
CA LEU A 101 18.30 -2.05 -19.98
C LEU A 101 18.09 -1.46 -21.39
N ALA A 102 16.92 -0.89 -21.66
CA ALA A 102 16.59 -0.22 -22.90
C ALA A 102 17.14 1.23 -23.00
N ALA A 103 17.78 1.74 -21.94
CA ALA A 103 18.32 3.10 -21.82
C ALA A 103 19.82 3.12 -21.45
N VAL A 104 20.50 1.97 -21.53
CA VAL A 104 21.95 1.84 -21.31
C VAL A 104 22.64 1.70 -22.66
N ASP A 105 23.33 2.75 -23.09
CA ASP A 105 24.14 2.76 -24.31
C ASP A 105 25.57 2.18 -24.08
N ASP A 106 26.05 2.18 -22.84
CA ASP A 106 27.40 1.76 -22.46
C ASP A 106 27.47 0.23 -22.19
N PRO A 107 28.23 -0.55 -22.99
CA PRO A 107 28.38 -1.99 -22.81
C PRO A 107 28.96 -2.42 -21.47
N GLU A 108 29.74 -1.58 -20.77
CA GLU A 108 30.31 -1.94 -19.46
C GLU A 108 29.26 -1.97 -18.34
N LEU A 109 28.14 -1.25 -18.52
CA LEU A 109 27.06 -1.19 -17.54
C LEU A 109 26.09 -2.37 -17.68
N VAL A 110 25.90 -2.87 -18.91
CA VAL A 110 24.90 -3.91 -19.25
C VAL A 110 24.97 -5.16 -18.36
N PRO A 111 26.14 -5.76 -18.02
CA PRO A 111 26.20 -7.00 -17.25
C PRO A 111 25.57 -6.86 -15.85
N GLY A 112 25.81 -5.75 -15.15
CA GLY A 112 25.26 -5.50 -13.82
C GLY A 112 23.73 -5.37 -13.81
N VAL A 113 23.19 -4.64 -14.78
CA VAL A 113 21.74 -4.45 -14.96
C VAL A 113 21.07 -5.76 -15.42
N ALA A 114 21.70 -6.49 -16.34
CA ALA A 114 21.19 -7.76 -16.87
C ALA A 114 21.19 -8.89 -15.82
N TYR A 115 22.23 -8.96 -14.98
CA TYR A 115 22.25 -9.89 -13.84
C TYR A 115 21.07 -9.62 -12.90
N LEU A 116 20.80 -8.36 -12.58
CA LEU A 116 19.70 -7.97 -11.70
C LEU A 116 18.33 -8.34 -12.28
N PHE A 117 18.13 -8.12 -13.58
CA PHE A 117 16.93 -8.57 -14.30
C PHE A 117 16.75 -10.09 -14.23
N ALA A 118 17.79 -10.86 -14.57
CA ALA A 118 17.75 -12.33 -14.53
C ALA A 118 17.48 -12.87 -13.11
N ARG A 119 18.07 -12.24 -12.08
CA ARG A 119 17.83 -12.56 -10.67
C ARG A 119 16.36 -12.38 -10.28
N PHE A 120 15.76 -11.22 -10.58
CA PHE A 120 14.35 -10.99 -10.29
C PHE A 120 13.41 -11.89 -11.09
N GLN A 121 13.76 -12.23 -12.34
CA GLN A 121 12.97 -13.12 -13.18
C GLN A 121 12.89 -14.52 -12.57
N ARG A 122 14.04 -15.04 -12.08
CA ARG A 122 14.10 -16.31 -11.36
C ARG A 122 13.31 -16.27 -10.06
N GLU A 123 13.53 -15.26 -9.23
CA GLU A 123 12.80 -15.08 -7.96
C GLU A 123 11.28 -15.01 -8.20
N ARG A 124 10.85 -14.30 -9.26
CA ARG A 124 9.43 -14.16 -9.62
C ARG A 124 8.79 -15.48 -10.06
N ALA A 125 9.53 -16.33 -10.78
CA ALA A 125 9.08 -17.67 -11.16
C ALA A 125 8.93 -18.59 -9.93
N GLU A 126 9.91 -18.58 -9.02
CA GLU A 126 9.89 -19.35 -7.76
C GLU A 126 8.70 -19.00 -6.84
N LEU A 127 8.14 -17.79 -6.96
CA LEU A 127 6.93 -17.38 -6.22
C LEU A 127 5.61 -17.79 -6.88
N GLN A 128 5.55 -18.12 -8.17
CA GLN A 128 4.28 -18.44 -8.85
C GLN A 128 3.52 -19.61 -8.18
N PRO A 129 4.16 -20.74 -7.76
CA PRO A 129 3.46 -21.79 -7.02
C PRO A 129 2.93 -21.33 -5.65
N LYS A 130 3.48 -20.26 -5.06
CA LYS A 130 2.99 -19.67 -3.81
C LYS A 130 1.77 -18.77 -4.06
N VAL A 131 1.69 -18.11 -5.23
CA VAL A 131 0.51 -17.36 -5.71
C VAL A 131 -0.67 -18.29 -5.93
N VAL A 132 -0.50 -19.36 -6.72
CA VAL A 132 -1.58 -20.34 -7.00
C VAL A 132 -2.10 -20.94 -5.69
N ARG A 133 -1.21 -21.43 -4.80
CA ARG A 133 -1.62 -21.94 -3.48
C ARG A 133 -2.27 -20.88 -2.56
N ALA A 134 -2.07 -19.58 -2.78
CA ALA A 134 -2.77 -18.54 -2.04
C ALA A 134 -4.19 -18.31 -2.61
N LEU A 135 -4.32 -18.34 -3.93
CA LEU A 135 -5.60 -18.25 -4.64
C LEU A 135 -6.52 -19.43 -4.32
N GLU A 136 -6.04 -20.67 -4.46
CA GLU A 136 -6.78 -21.91 -4.13
C GLU A 136 -7.40 -21.84 -2.72
N ARG A 137 -6.61 -21.43 -1.72
CA ARG A 137 -7.05 -21.30 -0.33
C ARG A 137 -8.08 -20.17 -0.14
N PHE A 138 -7.97 -19.09 -0.92
CA PHE A 138 -8.91 -17.95 -0.86
C PHE A 138 -10.24 -18.27 -1.54
N MET A 139 -10.21 -18.97 -2.68
CA MET A 139 -11.38 -19.50 -3.38
C MET A 139 -12.10 -20.55 -2.52
N LYS A 140 -11.37 -21.55 -1.98
CA LYS A 140 -11.92 -22.56 -1.06
C LYS A 140 -12.48 -21.96 0.24
N ALA A 141 -12.06 -20.76 0.62
CA ALA A 141 -12.64 -20.03 1.75
C ALA A 141 -13.91 -19.24 1.39
N GLU A 142 -14.31 -19.13 0.12
CA GLU A 142 -15.48 -18.36 -0.35
C GLU A 142 -15.56 -16.93 0.26
N THR A 143 -14.42 -16.32 0.58
CA THR A 143 -14.38 -15.12 1.43
C THR A 143 -15.07 -13.94 0.76
N VAL A 144 -14.88 -13.74 -0.55
CA VAL A 144 -15.54 -12.67 -1.31
C VAL A 144 -17.02 -12.95 -1.53
N ASP A 145 -17.41 -14.20 -1.74
CA ASP A 145 -18.80 -14.59 -2.05
C ASP A 145 -19.70 -14.55 -0.81
N ARG A 146 -19.22 -15.06 0.32
CA ARG A 146 -19.93 -14.96 1.61
C ARG A 146 -20.07 -13.50 2.04
N LEU A 147 -19.07 -12.64 1.76
CA LEU A 147 -19.17 -11.20 1.96
C LEU A 147 -20.15 -10.52 0.99
N ALA A 148 -20.13 -10.87 -0.30
CA ALA A 148 -21.03 -10.32 -1.31
C ALA A 148 -22.50 -10.69 -1.04
N GLN A 149 -22.75 -11.94 -0.63
CA GLN A 149 -24.07 -12.42 -0.18
C GLN A 149 -24.53 -11.70 1.09
N PHE A 150 -23.63 -11.48 2.07
CA PHE A 150 -23.96 -10.76 3.29
C PHE A 150 -24.32 -9.30 3.00
N ALA A 151 -23.51 -8.62 2.17
CA ALA A 151 -23.80 -7.27 1.69
C ALA A 151 -25.15 -7.20 0.95
N GLU A 152 -25.47 -8.16 0.07
CA GLU A 152 -26.75 -8.17 -0.63
C GLU A 152 -27.95 -8.41 0.32
N LYS A 153 -27.78 -9.26 1.35
CA LYS A 153 -28.78 -9.47 2.40
C LYS A 153 -29.02 -8.18 3.22
N LEU A 154 -28.00 -7.34 3.41
CA LEU A 154 -28.14 -6.00 4.01
C LEU A 154 -28.82 -5.00 3.07
N GLU A 155 -28.42 -4.92 1.79
CA GLU A 155 -29.07 -4.02 0.80
C GLU A 155 -30.57 -4.32 0.67
N LYS A 156 -30.95 -5.61 0.57
CA LYS A 156 -32.35 -6.06 0.48
C LYS A 156 -33.16 -5.71 1.74
N LYS A 157 -32.55 -5.79 2.94
CA LYS A 157 -33.22 -5.39 4.20
C LYS A 157 -33.41 -3.86 4.28
N ALA A 158 -32.39 -3.09 3.96
CA ALA A 158 -32.46 -1.63 3.99
C ALA A 158 -33.44 -1.07 2.96
N ARG A 159 -33.47 -1.63 1.74
CA ARG A 159 -34.46 -1.28 0.71
C ARG A 159 -35.90 -1.46 1.22
N LYS A 160 -36.22 -2.65 1.77
CA LYS A 160 -37.57 -2.97 2.29
C LYS A 160 -38.01 -2.10 3.47
N LYS A 161 -37.08 -1.49 4.22
CA LYS A 161 -37.41 -0.49 5.24
C LYS A 161 -37.80 0.85 4.61
N VAL A 162 -36.96 1.41 3.74
CA VAL A 162 -37.22 2.70 3.07
C VAL A 162 -38.56 2.67 2.33
N GLU A 163 -38.86 1.56 1.62
CA GLU A 163 -40.15 1.37 0.94
C GLU A 163 -41.35 1.31 1.88
N LYS A 164 -41.17 0.88 3.14
CA LYS A 164 -42.22 0.88 4.18
C LYS A 164 -42.36 2.20 4.93
N SER A 165 -41.34 3.04 4.93
CA SER A 165 -41.34 4.34 5.62
C SER A 165 -42.03 5.47 4.82
N GLY A 166 -42.59 5.18 3.64
CA GLY A 166 -43.34 6.15 2.84
C GLY A 166 -42.48 7.23 2.18
N THR A 167 -41.16 7.25 2.42
CA THR A 167 -40.21 8.24 1.89
C THR A 167 -39.87 7.98 0.42
N ASN A 168 -40.87 8.16 -0.45
CA ASN A 168 -40.72 8.27 -1.91
C ASN A 168 -40.02 9.58 -2.30
N GLY A 169 -38.77 9.75 -1.86
CA GLY A 169 -37.87 10.81 -2.27
C GLY A 169 -37.47 10.65 -3.74
N ASN A 170 -38.29 11.20 -4.65
CA ASN A 170 -37.92 11.38 -6.04
C ASN A 170 -36.78 12.41 -6.14
N GLY A 171 -35.52 11.94 -6.15
CA GLY A 171 -34.35 12.77 -6.33
C GLY A 171 -33.10 12.20 -5.67
N GLN A 172 -31.98 12.17 -6.40
CA GLN A 172 -30.72 11.59 -5.94
C GLN A 172 -29.91 12.56 -5.05
N ARG A 173 -30.49 13.02 -3.93
CA ARG A 173 -29.74 13.74 -2.88
C ARG A 173 -29.07 12.75 -1.93
N LEU A 174 -27.83 13.06 -1.54
CA LEU A 174 -27.13 12.40 -0.43
C LEU A 174 -27.95 12.54 0.86
N SER A 175 -28.19 11.45 1.59
CA SER A 175 -28.81 11.58 2.93
C SER A 175 -27.86 12.33 3.87
N LYS A 176 -28.43 13.01 4.87
CA LYS A 176 -27.69 13.80 5.86
C LYS A 176 -26.70 12.91 6.64
N GLU A 177 -27.07 11.65 6.81
CA GLU A 177 -26.35 10.60 7.53
C GLU A 177 -25.14 10.11 6.73
N VAL A 178 -25.29 9.93 5.40
CA VAL A 178 -24.15 9.62 4.52
C VAL A 178 -23.20 10.82 4.42
N ARG A 179 -23.72 12.06 4.29
CA ARG A 179 -22.88 13.28 4.26
C ARG A 179 -22.10 13.46 5.57
N SER A 180 -22.77 13.29 6.71
CA SER A 180 -22.15 13.34 8.04
C SER A 180 -21.06 12.28 8.21
N LEU A 181 -21.30 11.04 7.76
CA LEU A 181 -20.29 9.98 7.75
C LEU A 181 -19.11 10.32 6.83
N ALA A 182 -19.39 10.83 5.63
CA ALA A 182 -18.37 11.21 4.65
C ALA A 182 -17.49 12.34 5.20
N LYS A 183 -18.07 13.48 5.61
CA LYS A 183 -17.35 14.61 6.19
C LYS A 183 -16.49 14.17 7.38
N LYS A 184 -17.04 13.40 8.32
CA LYS A 184 -16.32 12.89 9.50
C LYS A 184 -15.17 11.94 9.14
N LYS A 185 -15.31 11.11 8.09
CA LYS A 185 -14.25 10.18 7.66
C LYS A 185 -13.18 10.88 6.82
N ILE A 186 -13.57 11.78 5.91
CA ILE A 186 -12.66 12.51 5.02
C ILE A 186 -11.82 13.51 5.81
N LEU A 187 -12.44 14.38 6.64
CA LEU A 187 -11.68 15.36 7.42
C LEU A 187 -10.72 14.72 8.43
N ARG A 188 -11.05 13.56 9.02
CA ARG A 188 -10.10 12.82 9.87
C ARG A 188 -8.90 12.29 9.08
N ARG A 189 -9.07 11.94 7.80
CA ARG A 189 -7.97 11.48 6.93
C ARG A 189 -7.17 12.64 6.33
N LEU A 190 -7.79 13.81 6.14
CA LEU A 190 -7.10 15.05 5.76
C LEU A 190 -6.24 15.57 6.92
N GLY A 191 -6.79 15.66 8.14
CA GLY A 191 -6.03 16.08 9.34
C GLY A 191 -4.75 15.26 9.49
N HIS A 192 -4.87 13.93 9.56
CA HIS A 192 -3.73 13.00 9.65
C HIS A 192 -2.75 13.09 8.44
N LEU A 193 -3.14 13.65 7.30
CA LEU A 193 -2.21 13.91 6.19
C LEU A 193 -1.44 15.23 6.42
N LEU A 194 -2.11 16.27 6.91
CA LEU A 194 -1.52 17.56 7.26
C LEU A 194 -0.64 17.46 8.51
N ASP A 195 -1.04 16.67 9.51
CA ASP A 195 -0.28 16.37 10.73
C ASP A 195 1.11 15.74 10.42
N LEU A 196 1.28 15.16 9.23
CA LEU A 196 2.52 14.54 8.75
C LEU A 196 3.29 15.42 7.75
N ALA A 197 2.78 16.60 7.36
CA ALA A 197 3.37 17.41 6.29
C ALA A 197 4.77 17.96 6.63
N GLY A 198 5.12 18.06 7.91
CA GLY A 198 6.45 18.50 8.37
C GLY A 198 7.60 17.57 7.96
N CYS A 199 7.34 16.32 7.51
CA CYS A 199 8.40 15.50 6.91
C CYS A 199 8.96 16.09 5.60
N LEU A 200 8.18 16.95 4.92
CA LEU A 200 8.62 17.65 3.70
C LEU A 200 9.55 18.85 3.99
N GLU A 201 10.01 18.99 5.23
CA GLU A 201 11.09 19.91 5.61
C GLU A 201 12.48 19.23 5.55
N ASP A 202 12.54 17.89 5.57
CA ASP A 202 13.79 17.11 5.57
C ASP A 202 13.80 16.02 4.47
N PRO A 203 14.65 16.12 3.41
CA PRO A 203 14.78 15.08 2.39
C PRO A 203 15.21 13.71 2.96
N ALA A 204 15.83 13.66 4.14
CA ALA A 204 16.29 12.45 4.79
C ALA A 204 15.19 11.71 5.59
N ASP A 205 14.00 12.30 5.83
CA ASP A 205 12.93 11.64 6.60
C ASP A 205 12.15 10.59 5.77
N VAL A 206 12.85 9.54 5.35
CA VAL A 206 12.29 8.33 4.71
C VAL A 206 11.08 7.78 5.50
N THR A 207 11.10 7.89 6.83
CA THR A 207 10.05 7.37 7.70
C THR A 207 8.78 8.23 7.63
N GLY A 208 8.89 9.54 7.74
CA GLY A 208 7.79 10.48 7.57
C GLY A 208 7.22 10.46 6.17
N HIS A 209 8.05 10.43 5.12
CA HIS A 209 7.61 10.24 3.74
C HIS A 209 6.77 8.97 3.57
N HIS A 210 7.22 7.83 4.10
CA HIS A 210 6.47 6.58 4.07
C HIS A 210 5.14 6.67 4.86
N GLN A 211 5.12 7.35 6.00
CA GLN A 211 3.88 7.59 6.77
C GLN A 211 2.90 8.51 6.02
N MET A 212 3.38 9.61 5.42
CA MET A 212 2.58 10.54 4.64
C MET A 212 1.97 9.84 3.41
N ARG A 213 2.75 9.00 2.73
CA ARG A 213 2.31 8.12 1.62
C ARG A 213 1.12 7.24 2.02
N ILE A 214 1.15 6.69 3.24
CA ILE A 214 0.07 5.86 3.79
C ILE A 214 -1.15 6.71 4.15
N ALA A 215 -0.96 7.91 4.70
CA ALA A 215 -2.04 8.85 4.97
C ALA A 215 -2.75 9.28 3.67
N ALA A 216 -2.00 9.67 2.63
CA ALA A 216 -2.51 10.02 1.31
C ALA A 216 -3.29 8.86 0.67
N LYS A 217 -2.73 7.64 0.71
CA LYS A 217 -3.41 6.40 0.27
C LYS A 217 -4.73 6.17 1.03
N LYS A 218 -4.76 6.38 2.35
CA LYS A 218 -5.97 6.23 3.20
C LYS A 218 -6.99 7.36 2.99
N LEU A 219 -6.57 8.58 2.65
CA LEU A 219 -7.43 9.68 2.25
C LEU A 219 -8.04 9.41 0.86
N ARG A 220 -7.22 9.13 -0.16
CA ARG A 220 -7.65 8.81 -1.52
C ARG A 220 -8.69 7.70 -1.56
N TYR A 221 -8.47 6.57 -0.90
CA TYR A 221 -9.48 5.50 -0.86
C TYR A 221 -10.77 5.92 -0.16
N THR A 222 -10.71 6.86 0.79
CA THR A 222 -11.92 7.43 1.43
C THR A 222 -12.67 8.35 0.45
N LEU A 223 -11.96 9.19 -0.30
CA LEU A 223 -12.54 10.01 -1.38
C LEU A 223 -13.17 9.12 -2.48
N GLU A 224 -12.44 8.12 -2.99
CA GLU A 224 -12.93 7.15 -4.00
C GLU A 224 -14.18 6.36 -3.54
N ILE A 225 -14.43 6.26 -2.22
CA ILE A 225 -15.64 5.61 -1.65
C ILE A 225 -16.86 6.54 -1.68
N PHE A 226 -16.68 7.86 -1.52
CA PHE A 226 -17.76 8.83 -1.43
C PHE A 226 -17.97 9.69 -2.70
N GLY A 227 -16.98 9.78 -3.59
CA GLY A 227 -17.01 10.63 -4.80
C GLY A 227 -18.24 10.41 -5.69
N SER A 228 -18.65 9.15 -5.92
CA SER A 228 -19.85 8.85 -6.71
C SER A 228 -21.17 9.30 -6.07
N ALA A 229 -21.17 9.67 -4.79
CA ALA A 229 -22.30 10.27 -4.10
C ALA A 229 -22.22 11.81 -4.05
N TYR A 230 -21.02 12.39 -4.15
CA TYR A 230 -20.77 13.83 -4.30
C TYR A 230 -20.82 14.32 -5.76
N GLY A 231 -20.95 13.42 -6.74
CA GLY A 231 -21.30 13.75 -8.12
C GLY A 231 -20.20 14.49 -8.91
N GLY A 232 -18.94 14.32 -8.53
CA GLY A 232 -17.77 14.97 -9.14
C GLY A 232 -17.12 16.03 -8.25
N LEU A 233 -17.81 16.56 -7.23
CA LEU A 233 -17.29 17.61 -6.32
C LEU A 233 -16.06 17.21 -5.47
N LEU A 234 -15.56 15.97 -5.60
CA LEU A 234 -14.36 15.48 -4.91
C LEU A 234 -13.28 15.01 -5.91
N ASP A 235 -13.51 15.14 -7.21
CA ASP A 235 -12.63 14.55 -8.22
C ASP A 235 -11.30 15.28 -8.30
N ASP A 236 -11.30 16.61 -8.19
CA ASP A 236 -10.08 17.46 -8.18
C ASP A 236 -9.22 17.18 -6.93
N THR A 237 -9.84 17.12 -5.74
CA THR A 237 -9.15 16.68 -4.52
C THR A 237 -8.65 15.24 -4.62
N THR A 238 -9.38 14.36 -5.31
CA THR A 238 -8.94 12.98 -5.56
C THR A 238 -7.75 12.93 -6.52
N ALA A 239 -7.67 13.85 -7.49
CA ALA A 239 -6.55 14.01 -8.40
C ALA A 239 -5.31 14.55 -7.68
N ALA A 240 -5.44 15.63 -6.90
CA ALA A 240 -4.34 16.19 -6.11
C ALA A 240 -3.77 15.16 -5.11
N VAL A 241 -4.64 14.45 -4.37
CA VAL A 241 -4.21 13.37 -3.45
C VAL A 241 -3.70 12.13 -4.21
N LYS A 242 -4.12 11.86 -5.46
CA LYS A 242 -3.46 10.86 -6.32
C LYS A 242 -2.04 11.32 -6.63
N GLN A 243 -1.84 12.55 -7.09
CA GLN A 243 -0.53 13.04 -7.53
C GLN A 243 0.49 13.07 -6.37
N LEU A 244 0.07 13.53 -5.19
CA LEU A 244 0.83 13.40 -3.94
C LEU A 244 1.24 11.95 -3.66
N GLN A 245 0.32 11.00 -3.84
CA GLN A 245 0.52 9.58 -3.63
C GLN A 245 1.34 8.90 -4.75
N THR A 246 1.53 9.57 -5.90
CA THR A 246 2.48 9.18 -6.95
C THR A 246 3.89 9.63 -6.58
N TYR A 247 4.12 10.91 -6.27
CA TYR A 247 5.45 11.40 -5.87
C TYR A 247 6.01 10.67 -4.65
N LEU A 248 5.24 10.59 -3.56
CA LEU A 248 5.59 9.79 -2.39
C LEU A 248 5.67 8.27 -2.70
N GLY A 249 5.06 7.83 -3.79
CA GLY A 249 5.23 6.51 -4.38
C GLY A 249 6.66 6.33 -4.90
N ASP A 250 7.01 7.10 -5.92
CA ASP A 250 8.25 6.99 -6.66
C ASP A 250 9.49 7.28 -5.79
N ILE A 251 9.43 8.21 -4.83
CA ILE A 251 10.49 8.42 -3.82
C ILE A 251 10.71 7.15 -3.01
N HIS A 252 9.63 6.54 -2.52
CA HIS A 252 9.71 5.35 -1.70
C HIS A 252 10.18 4.11 -2.48
N ASP A 253 9.82 4.00 -3.75
CA ASP A 253 10.37 2.97 -4.62
C ASP A 253 11.88 3.22 -4.88
N CYS A 254 12.38 4.47 -4.89
CA CYS A 254 13.82 4.77 -4.92
C CYS A 254 14.54 4.36 -3.61
N ASP A 255 13.98 4.63 -2.43
CA ASP A 255 14.54 4.15 -1.15
C ASP A 255 14.76 2.61 -1.17
N VAL A 256 13.76 1.89 -1.69
CA VAL A 256 13.79 0.41 -1.83
C VAL A 256 14.81 -0.06 -2.86
N TRP A 257 15.05 0.72 -3.92
CA TRP A 257 16.13 0.43 -4.88
C TRP A 257 17.51 0.59 -4.26
N GLU A 258 17.72 1.62 -3.45
CA GLU A 258 19.00 1.87 -2.78
C GLU A 258 19.36 0.73 -1.82
N GLU A 259 18.46 0.33 -0.92
CA GLU A 259 18.61 -0.85 -0.03
C GLU A 259 18.92 -2.13 -0.83
N THR A 260 18.21 -2.34 -1.95
CA THR A 260 18.35 -3.54 -2.80
C THR A 260 19.71 -3.58 -3.50
N LEU A 261 20.19 -2.44 -4.01
CA LEU A 261 21.44 -2.34 -4.75
C LEU A 261 22.66 -2.37 -3.82
N GLU A 262 22.59 -1.73 -2.65
CA GLU A 262 23.63 -1.83 -1.62
C GLU A 262 23.76 -3.27 -1.09
N THR A 263 22.63 -3.94 -0.83
CA THR A 263 22.63 -5.37 -0.45
C THR A 263 23.28 -6.25 -1.52
N LEU A 264 23.05 -5.96 -2.81
CA LEU A 264 23.67 -6.71 -3.90
C LEU A 264 25.17 -6.44 -4.03
N ALA A 265 25.58 -5.17 -4.01
CA ALA A 265 26.99 -4.77 -4.04
C ALA A 265 27.78 -5.38 -2.88
N SER A 266 27.20 -5.37 -1.67
CA SER A 266 27.78 -5.96 -0.47
C SER A 266 28.00 -7.47 -0.60
N ARG A 267 27.02 -8.20 -1.17
CA ARG A 267 27.16 -9.65 -1.44
C ARG A 267 28.24 -9.95 -2.48
N ILE A 268 28.30 -9.17 -3.55
CA ILE A 268 29.32 -9.33 -4.60
C ILE A 268 30.73 -9.13 -4.02
N GLY A 269 30.92 -8.08 -3.20
CA GLY A 269 32.19 -7.82 -2.52
C GLY A 269 32.56 -8.87 -1.47
N ALA A 270 31.63 -9.25 -0.59
CA ALA A 270 31.90 -10.15 0.53
C ALA A 270 32.07 -11.63 0.12
N SER A 271 31.32 -12.11 -0.87
CA SER A 271 31.38 -13.51 -1.31
C SER A 271 32.49 -13.79 -2.33
N GLY A 272 33.08 -12.75 -2.94
CA GLY A 272 34.07 -12.91 -4.02
C GLY A 272 33.56 -13.67 -5.25
N GLY A 273 32.23 -13.81 -5.39
CA GLY A 273 31.57 -14.63 -6.41
C GLY A 273 31.07 -16.01 -5.95
N THR A 274 31.35 -16.48 -4.73
CA THR A 274 31.03 -17.87 -4.30
C THR A 274 29.54 -18.25 -4.21
N ASP A 275 28.63 -17.27 -4.28
CA ASP A 275 27.15 -17.44 -4.32
C ASP A 275 26.58 -17.09 -5.72
N MET A 276 27.42 -17.19 -6.75
CA MET A 276 27.11 -16.88 -8.15
C MET A 276 27.37 -18.12 -9.02
N PRO A 277 26.70 -18.27 -10.19
CA PRO A 277 27.09 -19.29 -11.16
C PRO A 277 28.49 -19.02 -11.71
N ASP A 278 29.29 -20.08 -11.95
CA ASP A 278 30.70 -19.99 -12.37
C ASP A 278 30.94 -19.18 -13.66
N CYS A 279 29.89 -19.01 -14.48
CA CYS A 279 29.93 -18.21 -15.70
C CYS A 279 29.82 -16.69 -15.49
N VAL A 280 29.67 -16.21 -14.25
CA VAL A 280 29.47 -14.78 -13.93
C VAL A 280 30.71 -14.19 -13.25
N ASN A 281 31.45 -13.36 -14.00
CA ASN A 281 32.53 -12.53 -13.45
C ASN A 281 31.96 -11.48 -12.47
N PRO A 282 32.31 -11.49 -11.17
CA PRO A 282 31.74 -10.55 -10.19
C PRO A 282 32.13 -9.09 -10.46
N GLN A 283 33.35 -8.84 -10.95
CA GLN A 283 33.88 -7.51 -11.20
C GLN A 283 33.13 -6.80 -12.35
N SER A 284 32.70 -7.52 -13.39
CA SER A 284 31.97 -6.91 -14.53
C SER A 284 30.55 -6.45 -14.19
N LEU A 285 30.00 -6.84 -13.04
CA LEU A 285 28.68 -6.38 -12.59
C LEU A 285 28.72 -4.99 -11.93
N MET A 286 29.86 -4.63 -11.34
CA MET A 286 29.97 -3.45 -10.48
C MET A 286 29.79 -2.10 -11.19
N PRO A 287 30.19 -1.88 -12.46
CA PRO A 287 29.89 -0.63 -13.16
C PRO A 287 28.38 -0.39 -13.27
N GLY A 288 27.62 -1.37 -13.78
CA GLY A 288 26.17 -1.29 -13.91
C GLY A 288 25.43 -1.11 -12.58
N ILE A 289 25.89 -1.78 -11.51
CA ILE A 289 25.29 -1.63 -10.17
C ILE A 289 25.53 -0.22 -9.61
N ARG A 290 26.75 0.30 -9.70
CA ARG A 290 27.08 1.67 -9.25
C ARG A 290 26.34 2.73 -10.06
N TRP A 291 26.18 2.52 -11.37
CA TRP A 291 25.35 3.38 -12.21
C TRP A 291 23.88 3.38 -11.77
N MET A 292 23.29 2.21 -11.47
CA MET A 292 21.93 2.13 -10.92
C MET A 292 21.81 2.85 -9.56
N GLN A 293 22.80 2.72 -8.67
CA GLN A 293 22.81 3.45 -7.39
C GLN A 293 22.81 4.97 -7.62
N ALA A 294 23.71 5.48 -8.46
CA ALA A 294 23.78 6.90 -8.79
C ALA A 294 22.52 7.42 -9.51
N TYR A 295 21.90 6.59 -10.35
CA TYR A 295 20.63 6.87 -11.01
C TYR A 295 19.48 7.03 -10.01
N TYR A 296 19.28 6.07 -9.11
CA TYR A 296 18.18 6.13 -8.13
C TYR A 296 18.39 7.22 -7.07
N ALA A 297 19.63 7.45 -6.62
CA ALA A 297 19.94 8.55 -5.70
C ALA A 297 19.61 9.92 -6.33
N ARG A 298 20.01 10.16 -7.58
CA ARG A 298 19.62 11.39 -8.31
C ARG A 298 18.11 11.47 -8.50
N ARG A 299 17.47 10.36 -8.92
CA ARG A 299 16.04 10.33 -9.21
C ARG A 299 15.19 10.62 -7.96
N ARG A 300 15.64 10.16 -6.79
CA ARG A 300 15.03 10.45 -5.49
C ARG A 300 15.04 11.95 -5.18
N GLU A 301 16.17 12.62 -5.40
CA GLU A 301 16.34 14.06 -5.20
C GLU A 301 15.44 14.87 -6.15
N GLU A 302 15.43 14.54 -7.45
CA GLU A 302 14.52 15.14 -8.44
C GLU A 302 13.05 15.05 -8.00
N LEU A 303 12.62 13.84 -7.58
CA LEU A 303 11.26 13.57 -7.14
C LEU A 303 10.89 14.29 -5.84
N TYR A 304 11.83 14.45 -4.91
CA TYR A 304 11.61 15.22 -3.68
C TYR A 304 11.44 16.71 -3.98
N GLN A 305 12.25 17.29 -4.88
CA GLN A 305 12.07 18.68 -5.32
C GLN A 305 10.76 18.88 -6.08
N ASP A 306 10.35 17.93 -6.92
CA ASP A 306 9.04 17.94 -7.60
C ASP A 306 7.88 17.83 -6.61
N LEU A 307 8.00 16.97 -5.58
CA LEU A 307 7.04 16.82 -4.49
C LEU A 307 6.87 18.13 -3.71
N CYS A 308 7.97 18.76 -3.29
CA CYS A 308 7.90 20.00 -2.52
C CYS A 308 7.33 21.15 -3.36
N ARG A 309 7.71 21.28 -4.63
CA ARG A 309 7.11 22.25 -5.56
C ARG A 309 5.61 21.99 -5.79
N PHE A 310 5.19 20.73 -5.88
CA PHE A 310 3.78 20.37 -5.97
C PHE A 310 3.02 20.70 -4.67
N TRP A 311 3.55 20.30 -3.50
CA TRP A 311 2.90 20.53 -2.20
C TRP A 311 2.75 22.01 -1.86
N GLN A 312 3.72 22.84 -2.24
CA GLN A 312 3.70 24.30 -2.03
C GLN A 312 2.86 25.06 -3.07
N SER A 313 2.34 24.40 -4.12
CA SER A 313 1.55 25.06 -5.17
C SER A 313 0.21 25.59 -4.62
N GLU A 314 -0.16 26.80 -5.04
CA GLU A 314 -1.42 27.46 -4.63
C GLU A 314 -2.64 26.59 -4.97
N GLU A 315 -2.67 25.98 -6.16
CA GLU A 315 -3.73 25.05 -6.60
C GLU A 315 -3.90 23.86 -5.64
N THR A 316 -2.79 23.25 -5.19
CA THR A 316 -2.84 22.10 -4.25
C THR A 316 -3.27 22.54 -2.87
N GLN A 317 -2.75 23.67 -2.38
CA GLN A 317 -3.12 24.22 -1.08
C GLN A 317 -4.59 24.65 -1.05
N GLU A 318 -5.07 25.39 -2.04
CA GLU A 318 -6.48 25.74 -2.18
C GLU A 318 -7.37 24.49 -2.26
N THR A 319 -7.00 23.49 -3.08
CA THR A 319 -7.77 22.25 -3.23
C THR A 319 -7.93 21.48 -1.91
N LEU A 320 -6.91 21.48 -1.05
CA LEU A 320 -6.97 20.86 0.27
C LEU A 320 -7.72 21.73 1.29
N GLN A 321 -7.56 23.05 1.25
CA GLN A 321 -8.22 24.00 2.15
C GLN A 321 -9.71 24.20 1.85
N ASN A 322 -10.15 24.06 0.59
CA ASN A 322 -11.56 24.14 0.18
C ASN A 322 -12.36 22.86 0.47
N LEU A 323 -11.70 21.71 0.69
CA LEU A 323 -12.36 20.42 0.94
C LEU A 323 -13.41 20.44 2.08
N PRO A 324 -13.20 21.08 3.24
CA PRO A 324 -14.20 21.17 4.31
C PRO A 324 -15.50 21.86 3.85
N SER A 325 -15.40 22.87 2.99
CA SER A 325 -16.53 23.62 2.42
C SER A 325 -17.27 22.78 1.38
N LEU A 326 -16.55 22.15 0.45
CA LEU A 326 -17.10 21.24 -0.56
C LEU A 326 -17.88 20.06 0.06
N LEU A 327 -17.50 19.63 1.27
CA LEU A 327 -18.18 18.54 1.99
C LEU A 327 -19.54 18.93 2.59
N ASP A 328 -19.80 20.22 2.80
CA ASP A 328 -21.10 20.73 3.27
C ASP A 328 -22.08 21.02 2.13
N CYS A 329 -21.57 21.41 0.95
CA CYS A 329 -22.35 21.67 -0.25
C CYS A 329 -23.38 20.56 -0.55
N ASP A 330 -24.54 20.94 -1.09
CA ASP A 330 -25.46 19.99 -1.70
C ASP A 330 -24.90 19.51 -3.04
N PRO A 331 -24.77 18.19 -3.28
CA PRO A 331 -24.30 17.69 -4.58
C PRO A 331 -25.28 18.04 -5.70
N PRO A 332 -24.80 18.31 -6.93
CA PRO A 332 -25.65 18.43 -8.10
C PRO A 332 -26.43 17.12 -8.33
N PRO A 333 -27.64 17.18 -8.91
CA PRO A 333 -28.49 16.01 -9.11
C PRO A 333 -27.86 15.04 -10.12
N THR A 334 -27.15 14.03 -9.60
CA THR A 334 -26.48 12.99 -10.40
C THR A 334 -27.43 12.30 -11.37
N LYS A 335 -27.01 12.06 -12.61
CA LYS A 335 -27.80 11.26 -13.56
C LYS A 335 -27.65 9.77 -13.19
N LYS A 336 -28.72 8.98 -13.38
CA LYS A 336 -28.76 7.53 -13.03
C LYS A 336 -27.61 6.69 -13.62
N LYS A 337 -26.94 7.18 -14.67
CA LYS A 337 -25.91 6.46 -15.43
C LYS A 337 -24.51 6.54 -14.79
N ASP A 338 -24.29 7.44 -13.84
CA ASP A 338 -22.95 7.78 -13.37
C ASP A 338 -22.66 7.21 -11.96
N LEU A 339 -23.68 6.82 -11.20
CA LEU A 339 -23.54 6.09 -9.92
C LEU A 339 -22.78 4.75 -10.03
N ASP A 340 -22.66 4.17 -11.23
CA ASP A 340 -21.90 2.94 -11.47
C ASP A 340 -20.56 3.21 -12.20
N LYS A 341 -20.31 4.45 -12.63
CA LYS A 341 -19.00 4.89 -13.11
C LYS A 341 -18.15 5.36 -11.93
N SER A 342 -17.28 4.48 -11.43
CA SER A 342 -15.94 5.00 -11.08
C SER A 342 -15.22 5.31 -12.41
N PRO A 343 -14.19 6.17 -12.41
CA PRO A 343 -13.35 6.36 -13.60
C PRO A 343 -12.95 5.01 -14.16
N ALA A 344 -13.16 4.82 -15.46
CA ALA A 344 -12.54 3.68 -16.14
C ALA A 344 -11.03 3.96 -16.15
N GLU A 345 -10.28 3.14 -15.45
CA GLU A 345 -8.82 3.11 -15.54
C GLU A 345 -8.46 2.73 -16.99
N LYS A 346 -8.27 3.76 -17.84
CA LYS A 346 -7.43 3.63 -19.04
C LYS A 346 -6.09 3.04 -18.58
N PRO A 347 -5.41 2.21 -19.39
CA PRO A 347 -4.08 1.72 -19.04
C PRO A 347 -3.17 2.94 -18.82
N SER A 348 -2.80 3.17 -17.56
CA SER A 348 -1.86 4.22 -17.18
C SER A 348 -0.45 3.67 -17.28
N ALA A 349 0.53 4.54 -17.57
CA ALA A 349 1.94 4.18 -17.52
C ALA A 349 2.45 3.95 -16.07
N ASP A 350 1.59 4.15 -15.07
CA ASP A 350 1.81 3.99 -13.62
C ASP A 350 2.15 2.54 -13.16
N ALA A 351 2.74 1.70 -14.02
CA ALA A 351 3.15 0.35 -13.67
C ALA A 351 4.32 0.32 -12.65
N ARG A 352 5.01 1.45 -12.45
CA ARG A 352 6.29 1.56 -11.73
C ARG A 352 6.20 1.74 -10.20
N SER A 353 5.07 2.16 -9.62
CA SER A 353 4.94 2.31 -8.16
C SER A 353 3.89 1.35 -7.56
N THR A 354 4.35 0.26 -6.97
CA THR A 354 3.55 -0.53 -6.00
C THR A 354 4.41 -1.26 -4.94
N ALA A 355 5.70 -0.90 -4.83
CA ALA A 355 6.80 -1.79 -4.41
C ALA A 355 6.74 -2.43 -3.00
N ALA A 356 6.32 -1.68 -1.99
CA ALA A 356 6.53 -2.03 -0.58
C ALA A 356 5.31 -1.75 0.32
N ASP A 357 4.11 -2.07 -0.19
CA ASP A 357 2.86 -1.42 0.23
C ASP A 357 2.21 -1.91 1.54
N ASP A 358 2.79 -2.91 2.22
CA ASP A 358 2.09 -3.77 3.22
C ASP A 358 2.71 -3.85 4.64
N ARG A 359 3.89 -3.26 4.96
CA ARG A 359 4.51 -3.38 6.30
C ARG A 359 3.89 -2.50 7.40
N ALA A 360 3.21 -1.42 7.04
CA ALA A 360 2.82 -0.33 7.96
C ALA A 360 1.29 -0.15 8.12
N ASP A 361 0.54 -1.26 8.05
CA ASP A 361 -0.90 -1.30 8.35
C ASP A 361 -1.22 -2.21 9.56
N GLU A 362 -0.17 -2.60 10.32
CA GLU A 362 -0.24 -3.57 11.43
C GLU A 362 0.15 -3.00 12.81
N SER A 363 0.52 -1.72 12.92
CA SER A 363 0.70 -1.02 14.20
C SER A 363 -0.63 -0.69 14.88
N GLY A 364 -1.28 -1.73 15.41
CA GLY A 364 -2.25 -1.58 16.50
C GLY A 364 -1.53 -1.15 17.79
N GLU A 365 -2.24 -0.47 18.68
CA GLU A 365 -1.72 0.02 19.95
C GLU A 365 -1.16 -1.14 20.80
N ALA A 366 0.17 -1.13 21.02
CA ALA A 366 0.84 -1.98 22.00
C ALA A 366 1.28 -1.10 23.16
N GLU A 367 0.81 -1.40 24.37
CA GLU A 367 1.24 -0.72 25.59
C GLU A 367 2.74 -0.99 25.86
N PRO A 368 3.50 -0.03 26.42
CA PRO A 368 4.88 -0.25 26.79
C PRO A 368 4.96 -1.30 27.91
N ALA A 369 5.67 -2.40 27.64
CA ALA A 369 5.91 -3.44 28.62
C ALA A 369 6.72 -2.88 29.81
N LYS A 370 6.22 -3.06 31.03
CA LYS A 370 6.92 -2.66 32.25
C LYS A 370 8.19 -3.51 32.45
N PRO A 371 9.29 -2.94 32.98
CA PRO A 371 10.46 -3.71 33.34
C PRO A 371 10.14 -4.68 34.49
N ALA A 372 10.51 -5.95 34.33
CA ALA A 372 10.47 -6.95 35.40
C ALA A 372 11.81 -6.96 36.15
N SER A 373 11.77 -6.88 37.47
CA SER A 373 12.97 -6.82 38.32
C SER A 373 13.38 -8.20 38.86
N SER A 374 14.69 -8.45 38.87
CA SER A 374 15.47 -9.23 39.85
C SER A 374 14.79 -10.38 40.65
N ASN A 375 15.27 -11.62 40.44
CA ASN A 375 15.72 -12.63 41.44
C ASN A 375 15.83 -14.03 40.77
N GLY A 376 16.75 -14.95 41.12
CA GLY A 376 17.96 -14.85 41.96
C GLY A 376 18.57 -16.22 42.34
N ASN A 377 19.91 -16.31 42.38
CA ASN A 377 20.81 -17.35 42.97
C ASN A 377 20.95 -18.79 42.38
N GLY A 378 22.17 -19.35 42.58
CA GLY A 378 22.62 -20.74 42.28
C GLY A 378 23.80 -20.82 41.29
N HIS A 379 25.07 -20.56 41.62
CA HIS A 379 26.00 -21.37 42.46
C HIS A 379 26.08 -22.83 41.95
N LEU A 380 27.19 -23.41 41.47
CA LEU A 380 28.66 -23.33 41.71
C LEU A 380 29.43 -23.69 40.39
N ALA A 381 30.77 -23.61 40.17
CA ALA A 381 31.98 -23.11 40.87
C ALA A 381 33.15 -22.95 39.84
N GLY A 382 34.38 -22.65 40.29
CA GLY A 382 35.66 -22.73 39.51
C GLY A 382 36.59 -23.85 40.04
N PRO A 383 37.95 -23.77 39.94
CA PRO A 383 38.84 -22.68 39.47
C PRO A 383 39.76 -23.19 38.30
N HIS A 384 41.06 -22.88 38.04
CA HIS A 384 42.15 -22.05 38.62
C HIS A 384 43.32 -21.89 37.58
N VAL A 385 44.21 -20.88 37.75
CA VAL A 385 45.65 -20.83 37.32
C VAL A 385 45.93 -20.74 35.77
N GLU A 386 46.94 -20.04 35.22
CA GLU A 386 48.07 -19.22 35.74
C GLU A 386 48.31 -17.90 34.96
N GLN A 387 49.37 -17.15 35.31
CA GLN A 387 49.85 -15.92 34.66
C GLN A 387 51.08 -16.17 33.76
N ALA A 388 51.34 -15.28 32.81
CA ALA A 388 52.68 -15.05 32.25
C ALA A 388 52.87 -13.55 31.91
N LYS A 389 54.13 -13.07 31.93
CA LYS A 389 54.54 -11.67 31.77
C LYS A 389 55.79 -11.60 30.87
N VAL A 390 56.42 -10.41 30.75
CA VAL A 390 57.61 -10.07 29.90
C VAL A 390 57.20 -9.71 28.45
N ALA A 391 57.44 -8.54 27.85
CA ALA A 391 58.28 -7.32 28.07
C ALA A 391 59.60 -7.22 27.27
N ASP A 392 59.92 -5.99 26.83
CA ASP A 392 61.14 -5.51 26.13
C ASP A 392 61.49 -6.06 24.73
N SER A 393 62.15 -5.32 23.82
CA SER A 393 62.38 -3.85 23.69
C SER A 393 63.00 -3.46 22.32
N SER A 394 63.18 -2.13 22.10
CA SER A 394 64.34 -1.47 21.42
C SER A 394 64.37 -1.11 19.91
N SER A 395 65.02 0.05 19.65
CA SER A 395 65.57 0.65 18.40
C SER A 395 64.57 1.23 17.35
N VAL A 396 64.59 2.55 17.04
CA VAL A 396 65.50 3.36 16.17
C VAL A 396 65.31 3.03 14.68
N GLY A 397 65.12 3.96 13.73
CA GLY A 397 65.09 5.45 13.70
C GLY A 397 64.75 5.89 12.24
N PRO A 398 65.19 7.06 11.72
CA PRO A 398 65.93 8.18 12.34
C PRO A 398 65.04 9.37 12.71
#